data_AF-I7C655-F1
#
_entry.id   AF-I7C655-F1
#
_cell.length_a   1.000
_cell.length_b   1.000
_cell.length_c   1.000
_cell.angle_alpha   90.00
_cell.angle_beta   90.00
_cell.angle_gamma   90.00
#
_symmetry.space_group_name_H-M   'P 1'
#
loop_
_entity.id
_entity.type
_entity.pdbx_description
1 polymer ?
#
loop_
_entity_poly.entity_id
_entity_poly.type
_entity_poly.pdbx_seq_one_letter_code
_entity_poly.pdbx_strand_id
1 'polypeptide(L)'
;MAAKKIKPRAVARKKELQKEKVRYELRRKTKKNIKKQMSALIPKENTPLNKEEIASKKESLSLFYKTLDSNVSKGLITKGRANRLKSRYSKKLNILMNPKSEETNTTKSK
;
A
#
# COMPACT_ATOMS: atom_id res chain seq x y z
N MET A 1 -19.74 -50.20 -1.62
CA MET A 1 -19.50 -48.73 -1.58
C MET A 1 -18.80 -48.38 -0.27
N ALA A 2 -17.67 -47.67 -0.29
CA ALA A 2 -16.95 -47.32 0.93
C ALA A 2 -17.65 -46.19 1.70
N ALA A 3 -17.92 -46.39 3.00
CA ALA A 3 -18.53 -45.39 3.86
C ALA A 3 -17.60 -44.17 4.02
N LYS A 4 -18.07 -42.99 3.61
CA LYS A 4 -17.31 -41.74 3.66
C LYS A 4 -17.19 -41.28 5.13
N LYS A 5 -16.01 -41.43 5.75
CA LYS A 5 -15.76 -40.95 7.13
C LYS A 5 -15.95 -39.43 7.22
N ILE A 6 -17.03 -38.99 7.88
CA ILE A 6 -17.33 -37.57 8.09
C ILE A 6 -16.40 -37.02 9.17
N LYS A 7 -15.63 -35.98 8.85
CA LYS A 7 -14.74 -35.34 9.82
C LYS A 7 -15.56 -34.50 10.81
N PRO A 8 -15.18 -34.47 12.11
CA PRO A 8 -15.88 -33.65 13.09
C PRO A 8 -15.80 -32.15 12.73
N ARG A 9 -16.90 -31.41 12.92
CA ARG A 9 -16.96 -29.95 12.69
C ARG A 9 -15.85 -29.19 13.45
N ALA A 10 -15.49 -29.65 14.64
CA ALA A 10 -14.42 -29.06 15.45
C ALA A 10 -13.05 -29.08 14.75
N VAL A 11 -12.73 -30.17 14.04
CA VAL A 11 -11.45 -30.31 13.31
C VAL A 11 -11.42 -29.38 12.09
N ALA A 12 -12.56 -29.22 11.40
CA ALA A 12 -12.68 -28.27 10.30
C ALA A 12 -12.48 -26.82 10.77
N ARG A 13 -13.18 -26.41 11.85
CA ARG A 13 -13.04 -25.06 12.46
C ARG A 13 -11.60 -24.75 12.89
N LYS A 14 -10.90 -25.71 13.51
CA LYS A 14 -9.50 -25.54 13.93
C LYS A 14 -8.58 -25.24 12.75
N LYS A 15 -8.78 -25.91 11.60
CA LYS A 15 -8.01 -25.68 10.38
C LYS A 15 -8.30 -24.30 9.77
N GLU A 16 -9.55 -23.88 9.75
CA GLU A 16 -9.92 -22.54 9.28
C GLU A 16 -9.29 -21.43 10.14
N LEU A 17 -9.33 -21.57 11.46
CA LEU A 17 -8.69 -20.64 12.38
C LEU A 17 -7.17 -20.55 12.15
N GLN A 18 -6.50 -21.69 11.91
CA GLN A 18 -5.07 -21.69 11.56
C GLN A 18 -4.80 -20.95 10.25
N LYS A 19 -5.61 -21.18 9.21
CA LYS A 19 -5.50 -20.46 7.93
C LYS A 19 -5.70 -18.96 8.12
N GLU A 20 -6.66 -18.56 8.95
CA GLU A 20 -6.92 -17.15 9.24
C GLU A 20 -5.75 -16.48 9.97
N LYS A 21 -5.12 -17.16 10.94
CA LYS A 21 -3.90 -16.66 11.60
C LYS A 21 -2.79 -16.36 10.60
N VAL A 22 -2.54 -17.28 9.66
CA VAL A 22 -1.53 -17.08 8.61
C VAL A 22 -1.88 -15.88 7.71
N ARG A 23 -3.14 -15.78 7.27
CA ARG A 23 -3.61 -14.63 6.46
C ARG A 23 -3.43 -13.31 7.21
N TYR A 24 -3.76 -13.29 8.50
CA TYR A 24 -3.61 -12.11 9.36
C TYR A 24 -2.14 -11.68 9.48
N GLU A 25 -1.22 -12.62 9.72
CA GLU A 25 0.20 -12.30 9.81
C GLU A 25 0.77 -11.75 8.50
N LEU A 26 0.38 -12.31 7.36
CA LEU A 26 0.75 -11.80 6.04
C LEU A 26 0.27 -10.36 5.86
N ARG A 27 -1.00 -10.09 6.16
CA ARG A 27 -1.57 -8.73 6.10
C ARG A 27 -0.84 -7.76 7.04
N ARG A 28 -0.51 -8.20 8.26
CA ARG A 28 0.24 -7.41 9.24
C ARG A 28 1.64 -7.06 8.73
N LYS A 29 2.37 -8.02 8.16
CA LYS A 29 3.70 -7.81 7.56
C LYS A 29 3.61 -6.84 6.38
N THR A 30 2.66 -7.04 5.46
CA THR A 30 2.42 -6.13 4.33
C THR A 30 2.12 -4.71 4.78
N LYS A 31 1.25 -4.53 5.78
CA LYS A 31 0.94 -3.20 6.35
C LYS A 31 2.19 -2.50 6.89
N LYS A 32 3.05 -3.23 7.61
CA LYS A 32 4.32 -2.69 8.12
C LYS A 32 5.27 -2.28 6.98
N ASN A 33 5.40 -3.12 5.95
CA ASN A 33 6.26 -2.82 4.80
C ASN A 33 5.79 -1.57 4.04
N ILE A 34 4.49 -1.50 3.75
CA ILE A 34 3.88 -0.31 3.11
C ILE A 34 4.16 0.95 3.95
N LYS A 35 4.01 0.88 5.28
CA LYS A 35 4.32 2.01 6.17
C LYS A 35 5.80 2.43 6.08
N LYS A 36 6.73 1.48 6.01
CA LYS A 36 8.18 1.73 5.87
C LYS A 36 8.51 2.40 4.53
N GLN A 37 7.95 1.91 3.43
CA GLN A 37 8.12 2.53 2.10
C GLN A 37 7.52 3.94 2.06
N MET A 38 6.35 4.13 2.66
CA MET A 38 5.69 5.43 2.79
C MET A 38 6.56 6.46 3.52
N SER A 39 7.23 6.07 4.62
CA SER A 39 8.15 6.95 5.35
C SER A 39 9.45 7.23 4.60
N ALA A 40 9.87 6.35 3.70
CA ALA A 40 11.06 6.56 2.87
C ALA A 40 10.78 7.51 1.70
N LEU A 41 9.56 7.47 1.14
CA LEU A 41 9.15 8.32 0.01
C LEU A 41 9.07 9.79 0.36
N ILE A 42 8.61 10.12 1.58
CA ILE A 42 8.36 11.50 1.98
C ILE A 42 9.27 11.82 3.16
N PRO A 43 10.26 12.73 2.99
CA PRO A 43 11.08 13.18 4.11
C PRO A 43 10.19 13.79 5.21
N LYS A 44 10.63 13.68 6.47
CA LYS A 44 9.88 14.24 7.61
C LYS A 44 9.85 15.77 7.57
N GLU A 45 10.87 16.37 6.99
CA GLU A 45 11.00 17.80 6.81
C GLU A 45 10.66 18.11 5.34
N ASN A 46 9.87 19.16 5.11
CA ASN A 46 9.52 19.64 3.76
C ASN A 46 10.70 20.40 3.14
N THR A 47 11.87 19.78 3.11
CA THR A 47 13.04 20.35 2.47
C THR A 47 12.90 20.21 0.95
N PRO A 48 13.23 21.26 0.17
CA PRO A 48 13.31 21.17 -1.28
C PRO A 48 14.29 20.05 -1.65
N LEU A 49 13.86 19.14 -2.54
CA LEU A 49 14.69 18.03 -3.00
C LEU A 49 15.69 18.50 -4.06
N ASN A 50 16.94 18.04 -3.96
CA ASN A 50 17.93 18.21 -5.02
C ASN A 50 17.57 17.37 -6.26
N LYS A 51 18.13 17.70 -7.43
CA LYS A 51 17.84 17.00 -8.71
C LYS A 51 18.10 15.49 -8.64
N GLU A 52 19.17 15.07 -7.97
CA GLU A 52 19.50 13.65 -7.79
C GLU A 52 18.50 12.94 -6.87
N GLU A 53 18.11 13.60 -5.78
CA GLU A 53 17.12 13.07 -4.85
C GLU A 53 15.76 12.91 -5.53
N ILE A 54 15.37 13.87 -6.38
CA ILE A 54 14.15 13.81 -7.18
C ILE A 54 14.11 12.53 -8.03
N ALA A 55 15.21 12.20 -8.72
CA ALA A 55 15.29 10.99 -9.54
C ALA A 55 15.12 9.73 -8.68
N SER A 56 15.85 9.64 -7.57
CA SER A 56 15.75 8.52 -6.62
C SER A 56 14.33 8.37 -6.02
N LYS A 57 13.66 9.49 -5.72
CA LYS A 57 12.28 9.47 -5.20
C LYS A 57 11.27 9.00 -6.25
N LYS A 58 11.45 9.37 -7.53
CA LYS A 58 10.60 8.87 -8.63
C LYS A 58 10.75 7.37 -8.82
N GLU A 59 11.97 6.84 -8.76
CA GLU A 59 12.22 5.40 -8.82
C GLU A 59 11.59 4.67 -7.62
N SER A 60 11.77 5.22 -6.42
CA SER A 60 11.15 4.72 -5.20
C SER A 60 9.62 4.70 -5.31
N LEU A 61 9.02 5.73 -5.93
CA LEU A 61 7.57 5.82 -6.15
C LEU A 61 7.09 4.75 -7.13
N SER A 62 7.85 4.50 -8.20
CA SER A 62 7.58 3.41 -9.15
C SER A 62 7.60 2.04 -8.46
N LEU A 63 8.62 1.79 -7.62
CA LEU A 63 8.72 0.55 -6.85
C LEU A 63 7.58 0.40 -5.85
N PHE A 64 7.16 1.50 -5.22
CA PHE A 64 6.00 1.53 -4.34
C PHE A 64 4.71 1.12 -5.09
N TYR A 65 4.52 1.57 -6.33
CA TYR A 65 3.35 1.21 -7.13
C TYR A 65 3.33 -0.27 -7.48
N LYS A 66 4.45 -0.81 -7.95
CA LYS A 66 4.61 -2.24 -8.21
C LYS A 66 4.31 -3.07 -6.96
N THR A 67 4.79 -2.61 -5.80
CA THR A 67 4.54 -3.26 -4.51
C THR A 67 3.06 -3.24 -4.15
N LEU A 68 2.37 -2.12 -4.33
CA LEU A 68 0.93 -2.01 -4.06
C LEU A 68 0.12 -2.93 -4.98
N ASP A 69 0.40 -2.94 -6.28
CA ASP A 69 -0.34 -3.77 -7.24
C ASP A 69 -0.13 -5.26 -7.00
N SER A 70 1.10 -5.68 -6.68
CA SER A 70 1.38 -7.07 -6.28
C SER A 70 0.63 -7.47 -5.00
N ASN A 71 0.45 -6.55 -4.06
CA ASN A 71 -0.31 -6.84 -2.84
C ASN A 71 -1.84 -6.84 -3.06
N VAL A 72 -2.32 -6.10 -4.07
CA VAL A 72 -3.73 -6.15 -4.51
C VAL A 72 -4.02 -7.52 -5.13
N SER A 73 -3.18 -7.98 -6.06
CA SER A 73 -3.38 -9.28 -6.72
C SER A 73 -3.36 -10.45 -5.73
N LYS A 74 -2.57 -10.34 -4.65
CA LYS A 74 -2.51 -11.31 -3.55
C LYS A 74 -3.67 -11.20 -2.54
N GLY A 75 -4.60 -10.27 -2.71
CA GLY A 75 -5.72 -10.05 -1.77
C GLY A 75 -5.28 -9.58 -0.37
N LEU A 76 -4.07 -9.02 -0.25
CA LEU A 76 -3.51 -8.52 1.01
C LEU A 76 -3.93 -7.08 1.28
N ILE A 77 -4.21 -6.30 0.24
CA ILE A 77 -4.79 -4.96 0.31
C ILE A 77 -5.91 -4.79 -0.72
N THR A 78 -6.85 -3.89 -0.47
CA THR A 78 -7.95 -3.61 -1.41
C THR A 78 -7.49 -2.67 -2.54
N LYS A 79 -8.07 -2.84 -3.73
CA LYS A 79 -7.83 -1.97 -4.91
C LYS A 79 -8.05 -0.49 -4.59
N GLY A 80 -9.14 -0.16 -3.89
CA GLY A 80 -9.45 1.21 -3.47
C GLY A 80 -8.38 1.80 -2.54
N ARG A 81 -7.85 1.01 -1.60
CA ARG A 81 -6.75 1.45 -0.72
C ARG A 81 -5.47 1.70 -1.51
N ALA A 82 -5.11 0.80 -2.43
CA ALA A 82 -3.94 0.97 -3.28
C ALA A 82 -4.03 2.25 -4.12
N ASN A 83 -5.17 2.48 -4.80
CA ASN A 83 -5.38 3.67 -5.62
C ASN A 83 -5.32 4.98 -4.81
N ARG A 84 -5.92 5.00 -3.61
CA ARG A 84 -5.83 6.15 -2.70
C ARG A 84 -4.37 6.43 -2.31
N LEU A 85 -3.57 5.41 -2.04
CA LEU A 85 -2.15 5.58 -1.71
C LEU A 85 -1.35 6.10 -2.91
N LYS A 86 -1.53 5.52 -4.10
CA LYS A 86 -0.89 5.99 -5.33
C LYS A 86 -1.18 7.47 -5.58
N SER A 87 -2.45 7.86 -5.55
CA SER A 87 -2.87 9.25 -5.76
C SER A 87 -2.27 10.19 -4.71
N ARG A 88 -2.39 9.86 -3.42
CA ARG A 88 -1.86 10.70 -2.33
C ARG A 88 -0.34 10.90 -2.43
N TYR A 89 0.41 9.83 -2.68
CA TYR A 89 1.87 9.92 -2.73
C TYR A 89 2.38 10.57 -4.02
N SER A 90 1.67 10.41 -5.14
CA SER A 90 1.94 11.21 -6.37
C SER A 90 1.86 12.70 -6.06
N LYS A 91 0.72 13.13 -5.47
CA LYS A 91 0.46 14.54 -5.17
C LYS A 91 1.53 15.10 -4.24
N LYS A 92 1.82 14.38 -3.14
CA LYS A 92 2.82 14.82 -2.17
C LYS A 92 4.22 14.95 -2.79
N LEU A 93 4.64 14.01 -3.63
CA LEU A 93 5.93 14.12 -4.30
C LEU A 93 5.96 15.30 -5.28
N ASN A 94 4.89 15.50 -6.05
CA ASN A 94 4.79 16.62 -6.98
C ASN A 94 4.85 17.99 -6.26
N ILE A 95 4.23 18.12 -5.09
CA ILE A 95 4.30 19.34 -4.26
C ILE A 95 5.74 19.60 -3.83
N LEU A 96 6.45 18.58 -3.36
CA LEU A 96 7.87 18.70 -2.97
C LEU A 96 8.78 19.06 -4.16
N MET A 97 8.43 18.60 -5.36
CA MET A 97 9.17 18.90 -6.59
C MET A 97 8.85 20.29 -7.17
N ASN A 98 7.64 20.78 -6.99
CA ASN A 98 7.17 22.05 -7.55
C ASN A 98 6.24 22.78 -6.55
N PRO A 99 6.81 23.46 -5.54
CA PRO A 99 6.04 24.09 -4.47
C PRO A 99 5.15 25.25 -4.95
N LYS A 100 5.38 25.79 -6.16
CA LYS A 100 4.59 26.90 -6.73
C LYS A 100 3.26 26.46 -7.38
N SER A 101 2.94 25.16 -7.39
CA SER A 101 1.80 24.62 -8.16
C SER A 101 0.44 24.65 -7.42
N GLU A 102 0.38 25.08 -6.15
CA GLU A 102 -0.86 25.08 -5.37
C GLU A 102 -1.71 26.36 -5.48
N GLU A 103 -1.19 27.48 -6.01
CA GLU A 103 -1.91 28.77 -6.04
C GLU A 103 -3.11 28.83 -7.04
N THR A 104 -3.31 27.83 -7.91
CA THR A 104 -4.26 27.93 -9.03
C THR A 104 -5.53 27.08 -8.93
N ASN A 105 -5.73 26.29 -7.87
CA ASN A 105 -6.84 25.29 -7.85
C ASN A 105 -7.97 25.58 -6.86
N THR A 106 -8.01 26.72 -6.16
CA THR A 106 -9.10 27.07 -5.23
C THR A 106 -10.17 27.99 -5.84
N THR A 107 -10.00 28.48 -7.06
CA THR A 107 -10.95 29.39 -7.72
C THR A 107 -11.66 28.74 -8.92
N LYS A 108 -12.54 27.76 -8.66
CA LYS A 108 -13.70 27.45 -9.51
C LYS A 108 -14.57 26.35 -8.89
N SER A 109 -15.43 26.76 -7.97
CA SER A 109 -16.74 26.14 -7.78
C SER A 109 -17.75 27.29 -7.88
N LYS A 110 -18.33 27.45 -9.08
CA LYS A 110 -19.60 28.16 -9.22
C LYS A 110 -20.72 27.20 -8.83
#